data_AF-A0A841FNP6-F1
#
_entry.id   AF-A0A841FNP6-F1
#
_cell.length_a   1.000
_cell.length_b   1.000
_cell.length_c   1.000
_cell.angle_alpha   90.00
_cell.angle_beta   90.00
_cell.angle_gamma   90.00
#
_symmetry.space_group_name_H-M   'P 1'
#
loop_
_entity.id
_entity.type
_entity.pdbx_description
1 polymer ?
#
loop_
_entity_poly.entity_id
_entity_poly.type
_entity_poly.pdbx_seq_one_letter_code
_entity_poly.pdbx_strand_id
1 'polypeptide(L)'
;MKQPKKAIRLTALKRAHSIRAERLARAIEREQAIETALAGVFEHHDRAEAALAAARQRADQILADGNTQAEQHREAARDSIRALHALGETRAAIADLTRLPVHIVRNALADNVQAPPTQLNTPHCA
;
A
#
# COMPACT_ATOMS: atom_id res chain seq x y z
N MET A 1 40.78 58.92 51.10
CA MET A 1 39.67 57.95 50.92
C MET A 1 39.53 57.57 49.45
N LYS A 2 40.02 56.40 49.01
CA LYS A 2 39.96 55.95 47.60
C LYS A 2 39.25 54.58 47.50
N GLN A 3 37.94 54.50 47.75
CA GLN A 3 37.17 53.23 47.63
C GLN A 3 35.79 53.25 46.90
N PRO A 4 35.19 54.36 46.42
CA PRO A 4 33.83 54.29 45.83
C PRO A 4 33.77 53.62 44.45
N LYS A 5 34.84 53.73 43.64
CA LYS A 5 34.85 53.22 42.24
C LYS A 5 34.83 51.69 42.15
N LYS A 6 35.42 50.97 43.12
CA LYS A 6 35.45 49.50 43.13
C LYS A 6 34.07 48.90 43.45
N ALA A 7 33.34 49.51 44.39
CA ALA A 7 31.99 49.09 44.75
C ALA A 7 30.98 49.31 43.60
N ILE A 8 31.08 50.44 42.90
CA ILE A 8 30.25 50.71 41.70
C ILE A 8 30.56 49.71 40.58
N ARG A 9 31.83 49.38 40.35
CA ARG A 9 32.21 48.38 39.35
C ARG A 9 31.70 46.98 39.69
N LEU A 10 31.77 46.57 40.95
CA LEU A 10 31.27 45.27 41.40
C LEU A 10 29.75 45.14 41.21
N THR A 11 28.98 46.19 41.55
CA THR A 11 27.52 46.20 41.38
C THR A 11 27.12 46.19 39.90
N ALA A 12 27.83 46.94 39.05
CA ALA A 12 27.64 46.90 37.60
C ALA A 12 27.93 45.50 37.02
N LEU A 13 29.01 44.84 37.47
CA LEU A 13 29.32 43.46 37.06
C LEU A 13 28.24 42.47 37.50
N LYS A 14 27.75 42.56 38.75
CA LYS A 14 26.65 41.70 39.24
C LYS A 14 25.40 41.83 38.37
N ARG A 15 25.00 43.06 38.02
CA ARG A 15 23.86 43.32 37.13
C ARG A 15 24.10 42.80 35.71
N ALA A 16 25.31 42.94 35.19
CA ALA A 16 25.67 42.37 33.89
C ALA A 16 25.58 40.83 33.89
N HIS A 17 26.03 40.19 34.98
CA HIS A 17 25.92 38.74 35.14
C HIS A 17 24.47 38.27 35.26
N SER A 18 23.60 38.97 35.99
CA SER A 18 22.19 38.59 36.11
C SER A 18 21.47 38.69 34.77
N ILE A 19 21.67 39.78 34.02
CA ILE A 19 21.09 39.95 32.67
C ILE A 19 21.59 38.83 31.73
N ARG A 20 22.88 38.47 31.80
CA ARG A 20 23.42 37.36 31.00
C ARG A 20 22.77 36.04 31.39
N ALA A 21 22.62 35.75 32.68
CA ALA A 21 22.00 34.52 33.16
C ALA A 21 20.54 34.40 32.70
N GLU A 22 19.75 35.48 32.79
CA GLU A 22 18.37 35.51 32.29
C GLU A 22 18.27 35.32 30.77
N ARG A 23 19.22 35.86 30.00
CA ARG A 23 19.26 35.65 28.55
C ARG A 23 19.61 34.20 28.20
N LEU A 24 20.54 33.60 28.93
CA LEU A 24 20.91 32.20 28.74
C LEU A 24 19.77 31.26 29.14
N ALA A 25 19.11 31.50 30.27
CA ALA A 25 17.96 30.71 30.71
C ALA A 25 16.85 30.72 29.64
N ARG A 26 16.48 31.91 29.15
CA ARG A 26 15.50 32.05 28.06
C ARG A 26 15.93 31.38 26.75
N ALA A 27 17.22 31.44 26.43
CA ALA A 27 17.74 30.76 25.24
C ALA A 27 17.64 29.24 25.37
N ILE A 28 17.98 28.69 26.53
CA ILE A 28 17.87 27.26 26.82
C ILE A 28 16.41 26.79 26.76
N GLU A 29 15.50 27.51 27.43
CA GLU A 29 14.07 27.19 27.39
C GLU A 29 13.52 27.20 25.96
N ARG A 30 13.91 28.22 25.18
CA ARG A 30 13.51 28.32 23.77
C ARG A 30 14.07 27.15 22.95
N GLU A 31 15.33 26.80 23.13
CA GLU A 31 15.95 25.71 22.37
C GLU A 31 15.27 24.37 22.69
N GLN A 32 15.01 24.09 23.97
CA GLN A 32 14.28 22.89 24.39
C GLN A 32 12.86 22.84 23.81
N ALA A 33 12.15 23.97 23.77
CA ALA A 33 10.84 24.05 23.16
C ALA A 33 10.89 23.80 21.63
N ILE A 34 11.93 24.32 20.95
CA ILE A 34 12.16 24.08 19.52
C ILE A 34 12.46 22.60 19.27
N GLU A 35 13.40 22.01 20.03
CA GLU A 35 13.76 20.59 19.90
C GLU A 35 12.54 19.69 20.11
N THR A 36 11.71 19.97 21.12
CA THR A 36 10.48 19.22 21.39
C THR A 36 9.47 19.35 20.25
N ALA A 37 9.29 20.57 19.72
CA ALA A 37 8.39 20.80 18.59
C ALA A 37 8.87 20.10 17.32
N LEU A 38 10.18 20.15 17.03
CA LEU A 38 10.78 19.48 15.88
C LEU A 38 10.65 17.96 16.00
N ALA A 39 10.91 17.40 17.19
CA ALA A 39 10.72 15.97 17.44
C ALA A 39 9.28 15.55 17.16
N GLY A 40 8.29 16.33 17.62
CA GLY A 40 6.88 16.09 17.33
C GLY A 40 6.56 16.16 15.83
N VAL A 41 7.12 17.14 15.10
CA VAL A 41 6.93 17.25 13.65
C VAL A 41 7.48 16.02 12.92
N PHE A 42 8.71 15.61 13.20
CA PHE A 42 9.31 14.45 12.55
C PHE A 42 8.57 13.16 12.90
N GLU A 43 8.24 12.94 14.17
CA GLU A 43 7.49 11.76 14.59
C GLU A 43 6.12 11.67 13.91
N HIS A 44 5.36 12.77 13.88
CA HIS A 44 4.04 12.77 13.25
C HIS A 44 4.12 12.65 11.72
N HIS A 45 5.13 13.24 11.09
CA HIS A 45 5.37 13.09 9.66
C HIS A 45 5.68 11.63 9.30
N ASP A 46 6.62 11.01 10.01
CA ASP A 46 7.01 9.61 9.78
C ASP A 46 5.82 8.66 9.99
N ARG A 47 5.01 8.90 11.04
CA ARG A 47 3.79 8.13 11.28
C ARG A 47 2.76 8.30 10.16
N ALA A 48 2.61 9.51 9.62
CA ALA A 48 1.69 9.76 8.52
C ALA A 48 2.13 9.04 7.24
N GLU A 49 3.42 9.12 6.89
CA GLU A 49 3.98 8.41 5.73
C GLU A 49 3.85 6.89 5.88
N ALA A 50 4.15 6.35 7.07
CA ALA A 50 3.95 4.93 7.36
C ALA A 50 2.49 4.49 7.21
N ALA A 51 1.54 5.30 7.69
CA ALA A 51 0.12 5.02 7.55
C ALA A 51 -0.33 5.03 6.08
N LEU A 52 0.15 5.99 5.28
CA LEU A 52 -0.14 6.06 3.85
C LEU A 52 0.45 4.88 3.08
N ALA A 53 1.70 4.50 3.37
CA ALA A 53 2.35 3.36 2.75
C ALA A 53 1.58 2.06 3.04
N ALA A 54 1.19 1.84 4.31
CA ALA A 54 0.40 0.67 4.70
C ALA A 54 -0.98 0.65 4.03
N ALA A 55 -1.64 1.80 3.90
CA ALA A 55 -2.93 1.90 3.22
C ALA A 55 -2.82 1.57 1.72
N ARG A 56 -1.79 2.07 1.05
CA ARG A 56 -1.51 1.77 -0.37
C ARG A 56 -1.26 0.28 -0.58
N GLN A 57 -0.39 -0.31 0.24
CA GLN A 57 -0.10 -1.74 0.15
C GLN A 57 -1.37 -2.61 0.31
N ARG A 58 -2.25 -2.26 1.25
CA ARG A 58 -3.54 -2.98 1.41
C ARG A 58 -4.46 -2.80 0.22
N ALA A 59 -4.54 -1.59 -0.34
CA ALA A 59 -5.35 -1.33 -1.53
C ALA A 59 -4.86 -2.15 -2.71
N ASP A 60 -3.55 -2.19 -2.95
CA ASP A 60 -2.94 -2.98 -4.01
C ASP A 60 -3.22 -4.47 -3.84
N GLN A 61 -3.13 -4.98 -2.60
CA GLN A 61 -3.46 -6.38 -2.30
C GLN A 61 -4.92 -6.70 -2.60
N ILE A 62 -5.86 -5.86 -2.14
CA ILE A 62 -7.30 -6.06 -2.39
C ILE A 62 -7.60 -6.06 -3.89
N LEU A 63 -6.97 -5.16 -4.65
CA LEU A 63 -7.13 -5.13 -6.11
C LEU A 63 -6.54 -6.38 -6.78
N ALA A 64 -5.37 -6.84 -6.34
CA ALA A 64 -4.74 -8.05 -6.86
C ALA A 64 -5.59 -9.29 -6.57
N ASP A 65 -6.12 -9.41 -5.36
CA ASP A 65 -6.99 -10.52 -4.94
C ASP A 65 -8.31 -10.50 -5.74
N GLY A 66 -8.93 -9.32 -5.89
CA GLY A 66 -10.14 -9.16 -6.68
C GLY A 66 -9.93 -9.51 -8.16
N ASN A 67 -8.81 -9.11 -8.75
CA ASN A 67 -8.44 -9.49 -10.12
C ASN A 67 -8.24 -11.00 -10.25
N THR A 68 -7.58 -11.63 -9.27
CA THR A 68 -7.37 -13.08 -9.26
C THR A 68 -8.69 -13.84 -9.20
N GLN A 69 -9.61 -13.44 -8.32
CA GLN A 69 -10.94 -14.03 -8.22
C GLN A 69 -11.75 -13.82 -9.50
N ALA A 70 -11.68 -12.63 -10.11
CA ALA A 70 -12.36 -12.35 -11.37
C ALA A 70 -11.85 -13.26 -12.50
N GLU A 71 -10.55 -13.49 -12.60
CA GLU A 71 -9.98 -14.44 -13.59
C GLU A 71 -10.41 -15.88 -13.31
N GLN A 72 -10.45 -16.32 -12.06
CA GLN A 72 -10.96 -17.64 -11.71
C GLN A 72 -12.42 -17.83 -12.14
N HIS A 73 -13.27 -16.83 -11.91
CA HIS A 73 -14.66 -16.87 -12.37
C HIS A 73 -14.78 -16.83 -13.90
N ARG A 74 -13.92 -16.06 -14.58
CA ARG A 74 -13.86 -16.04 -16.06
C ARG A 74 -13.47 -17.41 -16.60
N GLU A 75 -12.49 -18.07 -16.01
CA GLU A 75 -12.07 -19.40 -16.43
C GLU A 75 -13.15 -20.45 -16.18
N ALA A 76 -13.78 -20.43 -15.00
CA ALA A 76 -14.91 -21.32 -14.70
C ALA A 76 -16.10 -21.11 -15.67
N ALA A 77 -16.34 -19.86 -16.09
CA ALA A 77 -17.35 -19.56 -17.11
C ALA A 77 -16.95 -20.13 -18.49
N ARG A 78 -15.67 -20.04 -18.88
CA ARG A 78 -15.17 -20.67 -20.12
C ARG A 78 -15.29 -22.19 -20.06
N ASP A 79 -14.96 -22.82 -18.93
CA ASP A 79 -15.16 -24.26 -18.72
C ASP A 79 -16.62 -24.67 -18.88
N SER A 80 -17.55 -23.87 -18.35
CA SER A 80 -18.98 -24.11 -18.52
C SER A 80 -19.41 -23.98 -19.98
N ILE A 81 -18.89 -23.00 -20.72
CA ILE A 81 -19.13 -22.87 -22.17
C ILE A 81 -18.58 -24.08 -22.93
N ARG A 82 -17.38 -24.55 -22.58
CA ARG A 82 -16.77 -25.75 -23.16
C ARG A 82 -17.62 -27.00 -22.89
N ALA A 83 -18.15 -27.14 -21.68
CA ALA A 83 -19.04 -28.24 -21.32
C ALA A 83 -20.35 -28.22 -22.13
N LEU A 84 -20.98 -27.05 -22.29
CA LEU A 84 -22.18 -26.91 -23.13
C LEU A 84 -21.90 -27.33 -24.58
N HIS A 85 -20.77 -26.91 -25.13
CA HIS A 85 -20.37 -27.32 -26.49
C HIS A 85 -20.11 -28.83 -26.58
N ALA A 86 -19.49 -29.44 -25.57
CA ALA A 86 -19.26 -30.88 -25.51
C ALA A 86 -20.56 -31.70 -25.43
N LEU A 87 -21.64 -31.11 -24.90
CA LEU A 87 -22.99 -31.69 -24.90
C LEU A 87 -23.70 -31.58 -26.27
N GLY A 88 -23.06 -30.96 -27.27
CA GLY A 88 -23.57 -30.87 -28.64
C GLY A 88 -24.23 -29.54 -28.99
N GLU A 89 -24.26 -28.56 -28.07
CA GLU A 89 -24.84 -27.25 -28.34
C GLU A 89 -24.02 -26.47 -29.37
N THR A 90 -24.70 -25.83 -30.31
CA THR A 90 -24.05 -24.97 -31.30
C THR A 90 -23.59 -23.66 -30.66
N ARG A 91 -22.58 -23.01 -31.25
CA ARG A 91 -22.07 -21.72 -30.74
C ARG A 91 -23.15 -20.64 -30.65
N ALA A 92 -24.11 -20.64 -31.60
CA ALA A 92 -25.24 -19.70 -31.59
C ALA A 92 -26.21 -20.02 -30.44
N ALA A 93 -26.56 -21.30 -30.26
CA ALA A 93 -27.42 -21.73 -29.15
C ALA A 93 -26.79 -21.41 -27.78
N ILE A 94 -25.49 -21.64 -27.60
CA ILE A 94 -24.78 -21.27 -26.36
C ILE A 94 -24.83 -19.76 -26.12
N ALA A 95 -24.61 -18.95 -27.16
CA ALA A 95 -24.68 -17.49 -27.06
C ALA A 95 -26.08 -17.04 -26.63
N ASP A 96 -27.13 -17.62 -27.21
CA ASP A 96 -28.52 -17.33 -26.85
C ASP A 96 -28.85 -17.76 -25.41
N LEU A 97 -28.43 -18.96 -25.00
CA LEU A 97 -28.67 -19.52 -23.66
C LEU A 97 -27.94 -18.73 -22.56
N THR A 98 -26.69 -18.35 -22.81
CA THR A 98 -25.85 -17.63 -21.84
C THR A 98 -26.02 -16.12 -21.91
N ARG A 99 -26.74 -15.61 -22.92
CA ARG A 99 -26.85 -14.19 -23.28
C ARG A 99 -25.50 -13.51 -23.49
N LEU A 100 -24.48 -14.30 -23.84
CA LEU A 100 -23.16 -13.78 -24.15
C LEU A 100 -23.07 -13.49 -25.65
N PRO A 101 -22.30 -12.47 -26.05
CA PRO A 101 -22.02 -12.24 -27.46
C PRO A 101 -21.35 -13.46 -28.10
N VAL A 102 -21.73 -13.80 -29.33
CA VAL A 102 -21.18 -14.96 -30.06
C VAL A 102 -19.64 -14.91 -30.14
N HIS A 103 -19.03 -13.72 -30.21
CA HIS A 103 -17.57 -13.59 -30.24
C HIS A 103 -16.90 -14.02 -28.92
N ILE A 104 -17.55 -13.82 -27.77
CA ILE A 104 -17.06 -14.28 -26.46
C ILE A 104 -17.12 -15.80 -26.40
N VAL A 105 -18.23 -16.40 -26.82
CA VAL A 105 -18.38 -17.86 -26.93
C VAL A 105 -17.34 -18.46 -27.87
N ARG A 106 -17.10 -17.80 -29.02
CA ARG A 106 -16.09 -18.23 -29.98
C ARG A 106 -14.69 -18.20 -29.37
N ASN A 107 -14.34 -17.14 -28.65
CA ASN A 107 -13.03 -17.01 -28.01
C ASN A 107 -12.85 -18.07 -26.92
N ALA A 108 -13.86 -18.28 -26.07
CA ALA A 108 -13.84 -19.31 -25.02
C ALA A 108 -13.64 -20.75 -25.57
N LEU A 109 -14.09 -21.02 -26.79
CA LEU A 109 -13.91 -22.31 -27.46
C LEU A 109 -12.62 -22.39 -28.30
N ALA A 110 -12.04 -21.25 -28.69
CA ALA A 110 -10.83 -21.20 -29.50
C ALA A 110 -9.56 -21.55 -28.71
N ASP A 111 -9.55 -21.26 -27.40
CA ASP A 111 -8.42 -21.56 -26.50
C ASP A 111 -8.18 -23.08 -26.30
N ASN A 112 -9.03 -23.94 -26.88
CA ASN A 112 -9.02 -25.40 -26.71
C ASN A 112 -8.52 -26.19 -27.94
N VAL A 113 -7.89 -25.55 -28.93
CA VAL A 113 -7.32 -26.25 -30.12
C VAL A 113 -6.04 -27.06 -29.78
N GLN A 114 -5.63 -27.14 -28.51
CA GLN A 114 -4.43 -27.88 -28.09
C GLN A 114 -4.66 -28.73 -26.83
N ALA A 115 -5.42 -29.82 -26.97
CA ALA A 115 -5.23 -31.02 -26.14
C ALA A 115 -5.58 -32.27 -26.97
N PRO A 116 -4.60 -33.06 -27.44
CA PRO A 116 -4.89 -34.35 -28.06
C PRO A 116 -5.46 -35.33 -27.02
N PRO A 117 -6.38 -36.24 -27.42
CA PRO A 117 -7.00 -37.17 -26.49
C PRO A 117 -5.96 -38.13 -25.92
N THR A 118 -5.81 -38.13 -24.59
CA THR A 118 -5.04 -39.13 -23.86
C THR A 118 -5.64 -40.50 -24.12
N GLN A 119 -4.95 -41.33 -24.89
CA GLN A 119 -5.32 -42.73 -25.10
C GLN A 119 -5.22 -43.46 -23.76
N LEU A 120 -6.35 -44.03 -23.34
CA LEU A 120 -6.42 -45.00 -22.24
C LEU A 120 -5.57 -46.21 -22.59
N ASN A 121 -4.37 -46.26 -22.03
CA ASN A 121 -3.47 -47.40 -22.13
C ASN A 121 -3.95 -48.49 -21.16
N THR A 122 -4.66 -49.50 -21.67
CA THR A 122 -4.98 -50.72 -20.92
C THR A 122 -3.73 -51.60 -20.81
N PRO A 123 -3.27 -51.98 -19.61
CA PRO A 123 -2.21 -52.97 -19.49
C PRO A 123 -2.74 -54.35 -19.88
N HIS A 124 -2.18 -54.91 -20.96
CA HIS A 124 -2.35 -56.31 -21.34
C HIS A 124 -1.44 -57.17 -20.43
N CYS A 125 -2.04 -58.09 -19.68
CA CYS A 125 -1.32 -59.13 -18.95
C CYS A 125 -0.58 -60.05 -19.92
N ALA A 126 0.71 -60.29 -19.66
CA ALA A 126 1.45 -61.46 -20.10
C ALA A 126 2.43 -61.86 -18.99
#